data_AF-A0A2N9W380-F1
#
_entry.id   AF-A0A2N9W380-F1
#
_cell.length_a   1.000
_cell.length_b   1.000
_cell.length_c   1.000
_cell.angle_alpha   90.00
_cell.angle_beta   90.00
_cell.angle_gamma   90.00
#
_symmetry.space_group_name_H-M   'P 1'
#
loop_
_entity.id
_entity.type
_entity.pdbx_description
1 polymer ?
#
loop_
_entity_poly.entity_id
_entity_poly.type
_entity_poly.pdbx_seq_one_letter_code
_entity_poly.pdbx_strand_id
1 'polypeptide(L)'
;MPNPRIFFRIKNSVANDLQALAKRFKTTPGSIVKMIVLREVSQIPALLDEHDQALREIQQFHRDLVATLEDYLEEMVDPGKRSGVRKIISELSEQSQTIDTLRSAATPRASPFIATLVQRHDEEPIQTSFPY
;
A
#
# COMPACT_ATOMS: atom_id res chain seq x y z
N MET A 1 17.47 -0.90 -28.92
CA MET A 1 17.38 -2.33 -28.55
C MET A 1 15.94 -2.79 -28.73
N PRO A 2 15.66 -3.97 -29.29
CA PRO A 2 14.29 -4.49 -29.36
C PRO A 2 13.77 -4.75 -27.95
N ASN A 3 12.53 -4.32 -27.69
CA ASN A 3 11.85 -4.53 -26.42
C ASN A 3 11.51 -6.03 -26.29
N PRO A 4 11.88 -6.74 -25.20
CA PRO A 4 11.60 -8.17 -25.07
C PRO A 4 10.09 -8.43 -25.15
N ARG A 5 9.71 -9.43 -25.97
CA ARG A 5 8.31 -9.86 -26.08
C ARG A 5 8.00 -10.80 -24.93
N ILE A 6 7.23 -10.32 -23.96
CA ILE A 6 6.79 -11.09 -22.81
C ILE A 6 5.39 -11.65 -23.10
N PHE A 7 5.21 -12.96 -22.89
CA PHE A 7 3.93 -13.65 -23.06
C PHE A 7 3.38 -14.07 -21.69
N PHE A 8 2.17 -13.64 -21.36
CA PHE A 8 1.49 -14.03 -20.12
C PHE A 8 0.47 -15.13 -20.40
N ARG A 9 0.54 -16.22 -19.64
CA ARG A 9 -0.56 -17.19 -19.56
C ARG A 9 -1.58 -16.68 -18.55
N ILE A 10 -2.78 -16.38 -19.02
CA ILE A 10 -3.90 -15.89 -18.21
C ILE A 10 -5.13 -16.78 -18.40
N LYS A 11 -6.05 -16.79 -17.43
CA LYS A 11 -7.33 -17.49 -17.55
C LYS A 11 -8.17 -16.86 -18.67
N ASN A 12 -8.96 -17.68 -19.38
CA ASN A 12 -9.80 -17.22 -20.48
C ASN A 12 -10.77 -16.11 -20.07
N SER A 13 -11.32 -16.15 -18.85
CA SER A 13 -12.18 -15.08 -18.34
C SER A 13 -11.46 -13.72 -18.30
N VAL A 14 -10.23 -13.71 -17.78
CA VAL A 14 -9.39 -12.50 -17.70
C VAL A 14 -8.99 -12.00 -19.09
N ALA A 15 -8.74 -12.91 -20.05
CA ALA A 15 -8.46 -12.53 -21.43
C ALA A 15 -9.65 -11.82 -22.09
N ASN A 16 -10.87 -12.31 -21.84
CA ASN A 16 -12.11 -11.69 -22.33
C ASN A 16 -12.31 -10.30 -21.73
N ASP A 17 -12.08 -10.15 -20.42
CA ASP A 17 -12.19 -8.86 -19.74
C ASP A 17 -11.18 -7.85 -20.29
N LEU A 18 -9.93 -8.27 -20.50
CA LEU A 18 -8.89 -7.43 -21.10
C LEU A 18 -9.24 -7.01 -22.53
N GLN A 19 -9.84 -7.88 -23.33
CA GLN A 19 -10.33 -7.51 -24.67
C GLN A 19 -11.48 -6.50 -24.61
N ALA A 20 -12.43 -6.68 -23.69
CA ALA A 20 -13.53 -5.74 -23.51
C ALA A 20 -13.03 -4.35 -23.09
N LEU A 21 -12.10 -4.31 -22.13
CA LEU A 21 -11.40 -3.11 -21.70
C LEU A 21 -10.63 -2.45 -22.86
N ALA A 22 -9.84 -3.22 -23.60
CA ALA A 22 -9.08 -2.72 -24.74
C ALA A 22 -9.99 -2.09 -25.81
N LYS A 23 -11.13 -2.72 -26.11
CA LYS A 23 -12.14 -2.18 -27.03
C LYS A 23 -12.73 -0.86 -26.53
N ARG A 24 -13.08 -0.79 -25.24
CA ARG A 24 -13.64 0.42 -24.61
C ARG A 24 -12.66 1.60 -24.66
N PHE A 25 -11.39 1.34 -24.40
CA PHE A 25 -10.32 2.34 -24.39
C PHE A 25 -9.63 2.52 -25.75
N LYS A 26 -10.14 1.90 -26.82
CA LYS A 26 -9.59 1.94 -28.19
C LYS A 26 -8.08 1.66 -28.24
N THR A 27 -7.65 0.63 -27.51
CA THR A 27 -6.25 0.23 -27.37
C THR A 27 -6.10 -1.28 -27.52
N THR A 28 -4.91 -1.82 -27.25
CA THR A 28 -4.66 -3.27 -27.29
C THR A 28 -4.70 -3.88 -25.88
N PRO A 29 -5.05 -5.18 -25.75
CA PRO A 29 -4.96 -5.88 -24.46
C PRO A 29 -3.56 -5.80 -23.83
N GLY A 30 -2.49 -5.87 -24.65
CA GLY A 30 -1.11 -5.72 -24.18
C GLY A 30 -0.83 -4.33 -23.58
N SER A 31 -1.39 -3.27 -24.15
CA SER A 31 -1.30 -1.92 -23.59
C SER A 31 -2.04 -1.80 -22.25
N ILE A 32 -3.22 -2.42 -22.11
CA ILE A 32 -3.96 -2.47 -20.85
C ILE A 32 -3.14 -3.21 -19.78
N VAL A 33 -2.60 -4.39 -20.10
CA VAL A 33 -1.76 -5.17 -19.19
C VAL A 33 -0.54 -4.35 -18.77
N LYS A 34 0.15 -3.69 -19.71
CA LYS A 34 1.29 -2.82 -19.39
C LYS A 34 0.89 -1.69 -18.44
N MET A 35 -0.28 -1.06 -18.66
CA MET A 35 -0.81 -0.03 -17.77
C MET A 35 -1.10 -0.56 -16.37
N ILE A 36 -1.75 -1.72 -16.26
CA ILE A 36 -2.05 -2.35 -14.97
C ILE A 36 -0.73 -2.68 -14.26
N VAL A 37 0.20 -3.38 -14.91
CA VAL A 37 1.49 -3.74 -14.32
C VAL A 37 2.26 -2.48 -13.89
N LEU A 38 2.31 -1.44 -14.72
CA LEU A 38 2.97 -0.18 -14.36
C LEU A 38 2.32 0.49 -13.14
N ARG A 39 0.98 0.52 -13.09
CA ARG A 39 0.25 1.04 -11.93
C ARG A 39 0.56 0.24 -10.66
N GLU A 40 0.45 -1.09 -10.73
CA GLU A 40 0.62 -1.97 -9.57
C GLU A 40 2.07 -2.01 -9.07
N VAL A 41 3.06 -1.92 -9.97
CA VAL A 41 4.48 -2.00 -9.60
C VAL A 41 5.08 -0.64 -9.26
N SER A 42 4.66 0.44 -9.94
CA SER A 42 5.29 1.75 -9.78
C SER A 42 4.50 2.73 -8.94
N GLN A 43 3.16 2.71 -9.01
CA GLN A 43 2.34 3.75 -8.39
C GLN A 43 1.77 3.32 -7.04
N ILE A 44 1.33 2.08 -6.91
CA ILE A 44 0.75 1.60 -5.65
C ILE A 44 1.77 1.59 -4.50
N PRO A 45 3.01 1.11 -4.68
CA PRO A 45 4.00 1.18 -3.60
C PRO A 45 4.29 2.62 -3.17
N ALA A 46 4.47 3.54 -4.11
CA ALA A 46 4.72 4.95 -3.81
C ALA A 46 3.54 5.61 -3.06
N LEU A 47 2.31 5.36 -3.47
CA LEU A 47 1.11 5.86 -2.78
C LEU A 47 0.97 5.26 -1.37
N LEU A 48 1.37 4.00 -1.17
CA LEU A 48 1.36 3.36 0.13
C LEU A 48 2.48 3.88 1.04
N ASP A 49 3.66 4.19 0.48
CA ASP A 49 4.76 4.80 1.23
C ASP A 49 4.38 6.21 1.72
N GLU A 50 3.78 7.03 0.86
CA GLU A 50 3.25 8.35 1.22
C GLU A 50 2.15 8.26 2.28
N HIS A 51 1.23 7.30 2.14
CA HIS A 51 0.19 7.04 3.11
C HIS A 51 0.77 6.59 4.46
N ASP A 52 1.72 5.65 4.46
CA ASP A 52 2.41 5.18 5.66
C ASP A 52 3.20 6.30 6.35
N GLN A 53 3.78 7.22 5.57
CA GLN A 53 4.43 8.41 6.10
C GLN A 53 3.43 9.35 6.78
N ALA A 54 2.30 9.66 6.14
CA ALA A 54 1.26 10.50 6.73
C ALA A 54 0.69 9.87 8.02
N LEU A 55 0.47 8.55 8.04
CA LEU A 55 0.04 7.84 9.25
C LEU A 55 1.07 7.93 10.39
N ARG A 56 2.37 7.86 10.08
CA ARG A 56 3.44 8.05 11.07
C ARG A 56 3.42 9.45 11.67
N GLU A 57 3.21 10.47 10.85
CA GLU A 57 3.12 11.86 11.28
C GLU A 57 1.91 12.09 12.19
N ILE A 58 0.73 11.57 11.84
CA ILE A 58 -0.47 11.65 12.70
C ILE A 58 -0.23 10.96 14.04
N GLN A 59 0.39 9.79 14.05
CA GLN A 59 0.73 9.10 15.30
C GLN A 59 1.72 9.88 16.16
N GLN A 60 2.72 10.51 15.54
CA GLN A 60 3.66 11.35 16.29
C GLN A 60 2.93 12.55 16.91
N PHE A 61 2.08 13.21 16.13
CA PHE A 61 1.25 14.31 16.62
C PHE A 61 0.34 13.89 17.78
N HIS A 62 -0.30 12.71 17.72
CA HIS A 62 -1.10 12.19 18.83
C HIS A 62 -0.26 11.97 20.09
N ARG A 63 0.96 11.41 19.97
CA ARG A 63 1.86 11.21 21.11
C ARG A 63 2.25 12.54 21.76
N ASP A 64 2.64 13.52 20.94
CA ASP A 64 3.05 14.84 21.42
C ASP A 64 1.87 15.56 22.12
N LEU A 65 0.66 15.42 21.56
CA LEU A 65 -0.56 15.98 22.14
C LEU A 65 -0.93 15.28 23.46
N VAL A 66 -0.83 13.95 23.53
CA VAL A 66 -1.04 13.21 24.78
C VAL A 66 -0.08 13.68 25.87
N ALA A 67 1.22 13.75 25.57
CA ALA A 67 2.22 14.25 26.53
C ALA A 67 1.87 15.66 27.03
N THR A 68 1.50 16.57 26.11
CA THR A 68 1.07 17.94 26.47
C THR A 68 -0.17 17.95 27.37
N LEU A 69 -1.14 17.08 27.10
CA LEU A 69 -2.37 16.96 27.89
C LEU A 69 -2.11 16.31 29.27
N GLU A 70 -1.13 15.41 29.36
CA GLU A 70 -0.67 14.83 30.61
C GLU A 70 -0.01 15.88 31.50
N ASP A 71 0.91 16.69 30.95
CA ASP A 71 1.50 17.83 31.66
C ASP A 71 0.41 18.79 32.16
N TYR A 72 -0.56 19.11 31.30
CA TYR A 72 -1.67 19.98 31.68
C TYR A 72 -2.58 19.37 32.76
N LEU A 73 -2.70 18.04 32.83
CA LEU A 73 -3.42 17.35 33.89
C LEU A 73 -2.70 17.45 35.24
N GLU A 74 -1.38 17.56 35.29
CA GLU A 74 -0.65 17.72 36.54
C GLU A 74 -0.96 19.06 37.21
N GLU A 75 -1.09 20.12 36.41
CA GLU A 75 -1.35 21.49 36.88
C GLU A 75 -2.83 21.76 37.18
N MET A 76 -3.75 20.93 36.68
CA MET A 76 -5.18 21.23 36.69
C MET A 76 -5.88 20.85 37.99
N VAL A 77 -6.50 21.80 38.70
CA VAL A 77 -7.17 21.53 39.99
C VAL A 77 -8.62 21.06 39.83
N ASP A 78 -9.31 21.48 38.76
CA ASP A 78 -10.75 21.21 38.57
C ASP A 78 -11.04 19.75 38.19
N PRO A 79 -11.79 18.98 39.01
CA PRO A 79 -12.04 17.55 38.76
C PRO A 79 -12.85 17.28 37.48
N GLY A 80 -13.76 18.18 37.11
CA GLY A 80 -14.62 18.02 35.92
C GLY A 80 -13.81 18.15 34.63
N LYS A 81 -12.95 19.18 34.54
CA LYS A 81 -12.04 19.38 33.42
C LYS A 81 -10.98 18.29 33.34
N ARG A 82 -10.46 17.81 34.48
CA ARG A 82 -9.53 16.66 34.52
C ARG A 82 -10.14 15.41 33.91
N SER A 83 -11.41 15.12 34.22
CA SER A 83 -12.13 13.98 33.62
C SER A 83 -12.27 14.13 32.10
N GLY A 84 -12.59 15.35 31.62
CA GLY A 84 -12.65 15.65 30.20
C GLY A 84 -11.33 15.43 29.47
N VAL A 85 -10.21 15.95 30.01
CA VAL A 85 -8.88 15.78 29.40
C VAL A 85 -8.44 14.31 29.39
N ARG A 86 -8.70 13.56 30.46
CA ARG A 86 -8.45 12.11 30.48
C ARG A 86 -9.20 11.35 29.38
N LYS A 87 -10.44 11.76 29.10
CA LYS A 87 -11.23 11.16 28.01
C LYS A 87 -10.59 11.45 26.65
N ILE A 88 -10.12 12.68 26.42
CA ILE A 88 -9.43 13.05 25.18
C ILE A 88 -8.15 12.22 25.00
N ILE A 89 -7.33 12.06 26.05
CA ILE A 89 -6.12 11.21 26.01
C ILE A 89 -6.47 9.77 25.65
N SER A 90 -7.54 9.22 26.25
CA SER A 90 -8.02 7.87 25.95
C SER A 90 -8.42 7.72 24.48
N GLU A 91 -9.18 8.68 23.93
CA GLU A 91 -9.61 8.64 22.52
C GLU A 91 -8.42 8.76 21.56
N LEU A 92 -7.44 9.64 21.84
CA LEU A 92 -6.21 9.77 21.04
C LEU A 92 -5.36 8.49 21.06
N SER A 93 -5.34 7.79 22.20
CA SER A 93 -4.63 6.51 22.35
C SER A 93 -5.29 5.41 21.53
N GLU A 94 -6.63 5.31 21.56
CA GLU A 94 -7.40 4.36 20.77
C GLU A 94 -7.26 4.61 19.25
N GLN A 95 -7.29 5.89 18.84
CA GLN A 95 -7.04 6.27 17.44
C GLN A 95 -5.61 5.90 17.01
N SER A 96 -4.62 6.10 17.87
CA SER A 96 -3.22 5.72 17.57
C SER A 96 -3.08 4.21 17.35
N GLN A 97 -3.75 3.40 18.18
CA GLN A 97 -3.79 1.94 18.03
C GLN A 97 -4.53 1.51 16.75
N THR A 98 -5.59 2.22 16.38
CA THR A 98 -6.30 1.99 15.11
C THR A 98 -5.39 2.29 13.92
N ILE A 99 -4.61 3.37 13.98
CA ILE A 99 -3.63 3.70 12.93
C ILE A 99 -2.54 2.61 12.84
N ASP A 100 -2.07 2.07 13.96
CA ASP A 100 -1.09 0.98 13.96
C ASP A 100 -1.64 -0.28 13.29
N THR A 101 -2.89 -0.63 13.56
CA THR A 101 -3.55 -1.79 12.93
C THR A 101 -3.75 -1.57 11.43
N LEU A 102 -4.19 -0.38 11.01
CA LEU A 102 -4.31 -0.01 9.59
C LEU A 102 -2.96 -0.08 8.88
N ARG A 103 -1.90 0.48 9.48
CA ARG A 103 -0.54 0.39 8.92
C ARG A 103 -0.10 -1.05 8.77
N SER A 104 -0.30 -1.88 9.79
CA SER A 104 0.08 -3.30 9.75
C SER A 104 -0.66 -4.12 8.68
N ALA A 105 -1.90 -3.72 8.35
CA ALA A 105 -2.70 -4.34 7.30
C ALA A 105 -2.41 -3.77 5.90
N ALA A 106 -2.00 -2.50 5.83
CA ALA A 106 -1.72 -1.78 4.60
C ALA A 106 -0.32 -2.03 4.06
N THR A 107 0.66 -2.42 4.90
CA THR A 107 2.00 -2.78 4.43
C THR A 107 1.88 -3.98 3.49
N PRO A 108 2.08 -3.81 2.16
CA PRO A 108 2.08 -4.92 1.25
C PRO A 108 3.33 -5.72 1.59
N ARG A 109 3.16 -6.83 2.31
CA ARG A 109 4.15 -7.90 2.20
C ARG A 109 4.15 -8.24 0.71
N ALA A 110 5.21 -7.85 0.01
CA ALA A 110 5.47 -8.37 -1.33
C ALA A 110 5.23 -9.87 -1.23
N SER A 111 4.22 -10.35 -1.95
CA SER A 111 3.76 -11.73 -1.80
C SER A 111 5.00 -12.61 -1.85
N PRO A 112 5.25 -13.48 -0.85
CA PRO A 112 6.44 -14.34 -0.84
C PRO A 112 6.58 -15.06 -2.19
N PHE A 113 5.44 -15.36 -2.83
CA PHE A 113 5.31 -15.88 -4.18
C PHE A 113 5.85 -14.97 -5.29
N ILE A 114 5.57 -13.66 -5.26
CA ILE A 114 6.15 -12.71 -6.22
C ILE A 114 7.66 -12.57 -6.02
N ALA A 115 8.12 -12.52 -4.76
CA ALA A 115 9.56 -12.53 -4.48
C ALA A 115 10.23 -13.82 -4.98
N THR A 116 9.60 -14.99 -4.81
CA THR A 116 10.11 -16.25 -5.37
C THR A 116 10.07 -16.27 -6.89
N LEU A 117 9.06 -15.67 -7.51
CA LEU A 117 8.95 -15.60 -8.97
C LEU A 117 10.01 -14.67 -9.58
N VAL A 118 10.28 -13.53 -8.96
CA VAL A 118 11.36 -12.62 -9.37
C VAL A 118 12.71 -13.29 -9.19
N GLN A 119 12.95 -13.92 -8.04
CA GLN A 119 14.18 -14.66 -7.78
C GLN A 119 14.41 -15.78 -8.81
N ARG A 120 13.38 -16.58 -9.11
CA ARG A 120 13.47 -17.62 -10.16
C ARG A 120 13.70 -17.05 -11.55
N HIS A 121 13.10 -15.91 -11.87
CA HIS A 121 13.31 -15.23 -13.14
C HIS A 121 14.73 -14.67 -13.27
N ASP A 122 15.30 -14.15 -12.18
CA ASP A 122 16.67 -13.63 -12.14
C ASP A 122 17.73 -14.74 -12.11
N GLU A 123 17.37 -15.94 -11.62
CA GLU A 123 18.22 -17.14 -11.58
C GLU A 123 18.16 -17.96 -12.89
N GLU A 124 17.18 -17.74 -13.77
CA GLU A 124 17.12 -18.42 -15.06
C GLU A 124 18.04 -17.75 -16.10
N PRO A 125 18.98 -18.48 -16.74
CA PRO A 125 19.71 -17.97 -17.88
C PRO A 125 18.72 -17.77 -19.02
N ILE A 126 18.51 -16.50 -19.41
CA ILE A 126 17.71 -16.00 -20.55
C ILE A 126 17.28 -17.14 -21.47
N GLN A 127 16.07 -17.66 -21.26
CA GLN A 127 15.58 -18.80 -22.04
C GLN A 127 15.56 -18.44 -23.53
N THR A 128 16.21 -19.33 -24.28
CA THR A 128 16.35 -19.39 -25.72
C THR A 128 15.02 -19.25 -26.46
N SER A 129 15.06 -18.46 -27.53
CA SER A 129 14.03 -18.34 -28.56
C SER A 129 13.44 -19.69 -28.98
N PHE A 130 12.11 -19.78 -29.07
CA PHE A 130 11.46 -20.85 -29.82
C PHE A 130 11.50 -20.54 -31.33
N PRO A 131 11.82 -21.55 -32.19
CA PRO A 131 11.87 -21.38 -33.64
C PRO A 131 10.47 -21.24 -34.25
N TYR A 132 10.45 -20.64 -35.44
CA TYR A 132 9.32 -20.28 -36.29
C TYR A 132 8.29 -21.41 -36.53
#